data_AF-A0A1Y2E2I4-F1
#
_entry.id   AF-A0A1Y2E2I4-F1
#
_cell.length_a   1.000
_cell.length_b   1.000
_cell.length_c   1.000
_cell.angle_alpha   90.00
_cell.angle_beta   90.00
_cell.angle_gamma   90.00
#
_symmetry.space_group_name_H-M   'P 1'
#
loop_
_entity.id
_entity.type
_entity.pdbx_description
1 polymer ?
#
loop_
_entity_poly.entity_id
_entity_poly.type
_entity_poly.pdbx_seq_one_letter_code
_entity_poly.pdbx_strand_id
1 'polypeptide(L)'
;MIPDTLSNLQQLEILDISKNKILEIPSIIANLKHLRKLNIHGNQFTDIPEYIQNMNLESLITVSDEAESESENENDSKTGIEDN
;
A
#
# COMPACT_ATOMS: atom_id res chain seq x y z
N MET A 1 -11.35 10.87 2.74
CA MET A 1 -10.85 11.81 3.76
C MET A 1 -10.56 11.00 5.02
N ILE A 2 -9.40 11.18 5.63
CA ILE A 2 -9.04 10.49 6.88
C ILE A 2 -9.46 11.41 8.05
N PRO A 3 -10.17 10.91 9.07
CA PRO A 3 -10.66 11.74 10.17
C PRO A 3 -9.53 12.13 11.14
N ASP A 4 -9.59 13.35 11.67
CA ASP A 4 -8.61 13.88 12.64
C ASP A 4 -8.56 13.05 13.93
N THR A 5 -9.65 12.36 14.26
CA THR A 5 -9.75 11.44 15.41
C THR A 5 -8.78 10.27 15.32
N LEU A 6 -8.19 10.01 14.14
CA LEU A 6 -7.12 9.02 14.00
C LEU A 6 -5.95 9.32 14.94
N SER A 7 -5.65 10.60 15.21
CA SER A 7 -4.63 10.99 16.19
C SER A 7 -4.86 10.47 17.60
N ASN A 8 -6.08 10.11 17.98
CA ASN A 8 -6.36 9.60 19.32
C ASN A 8 -5.88 8.15 19.49
N LEU A 9 -5.57 7.45 18.40
CA LEU A 9 -5.08 6.07 18.44
C LEU A 9 -3.58 6.04 18.73
N GLN A 10 -3.19 6.54 19.90
CA GLN A 10 -1.79 6.68 20.30
C GLN A 10 -1.04 5.34 20.35
N GLN A 11 -1.74 4.22 20.57
CA GLN A 11 -1.13 2.88 20.59
C GLN A 11 -1.19 2.17 19.22
N LEU A 12 -1.60 2.84 18.15
CA LEU A 12 -1.73 2.21 16.83
C LEU A 12 -0.34 1.88 16.27
N GLU A 13 -0.06 0.59 16.08
CA GLU A 13 1.20 0.12 15.51
C GLU A 13 1.14 -0.12 13.99
N ILE A 14 -0.05 -0.43 13.46
CA ILE A 14 -0.25 -0.79 12.06
C ILE A 14 -1.42 0.02 11.52
N LEU A 15 -1.19 0.74 10.42
CA LEU A 15 -2.21 1.49 9.69
C LEU A 15 -2.20 1.04 8.23
N ASP A 16 -3.28 0.40 7.81
CA ASP A 16 -3.52 0.06 6.41
C ASP A 16 -4.66 0.94 5.87
N ILE A 17 -4.32 1.81 4.93
CA ILE A 17 -5.27 2.64 4.18
C ILE A 17 -5.14 2.37 2.68
N SER A 18 -4.61 1.21 2.29
CA SER A 18 -4.40 0.84 0.89
C SER A 18 -5.70 0.72 0.11
N LYS A 19 -5.61 0.82 -1.22
CA LYS A 19 -6.73 0.65 -2.17
C LYS A 19 -7.90 1.61 -1.90
N ASN A 20 -7.59 2.85 -1.51
CA ASN A 20 -8.57 3.92 -1.31
C ASN A 20 -8.43 5.03 -2.39
N LYS A 21 -9.25 6.07 -2.30
CA LYS A 21 -9.20 7.24 -3.19
C LYS A 21 -8.67 8.48 -2.47
N ILE A 22 -7.65 8.29 -1.64
CA ILE A 22 -7.08 9.38 -0.85
C ILE A 22 -6.13 10.17 -1.75
N LEU A 23 -6.33 11.50 -1.81
CA LEU A 23 -5.57 12.43 -2.65
C LEU A 23 -4.36 13.02 -1.92
N GLU A 24 -4.42 13.09 -0.61
CA GLU A 24 -3.36 13.66 0.23
C GLU A 24 -3.19 12.82 1.49
N ILE A 25 -1.95 12.64 1.91
CA ILE A 25 -1.63 12.07 3.20
C ILE A 25 -1.76 13.21 4.22
N PRO A 26 -2.60 13.09 5.25
CA PRO A 26 -2.72 14.12 6.27
C PRO A 26 -1.58 14.03 7.27
N SER A 27 -1.09 15.20 7.69
CA SER A 27 0.00 15.34 8.68
C SER A 27 -0.33 14.69 10.03
N ILE A 28 -1.61 14.43 10.31
CA ILE A 28 -2.09 13.73 11.50
C ILE A 28 -1.46 12.34 11.68
N ILE A 29 -1.03 11.68 10.59
CA ILE A 29 -0.35 10.37 10.65
C ILE A 29 0.99 10.49 11.38
N ALA A 30 1.68 11.64 11.29
CA ALA A 30 2.92 11.90 12.03
C ALA A 30 2.73 11.99 13.56
N ASN A 31 1.49 12.11 14.03
CA ASN A 31 1.16 12.10 15.46
C ASN A 31 1.02 10.68 16.04
N LEU A 32 0.99 9.65 15.19
CA LEU A 32 0.92 8.25 15.62
C LEU A 32 2.32 7.76 16.02
N LYS A 33 2.75 8.09 17.25
CA LYS A 33 4.13 7.86 17.71
C LYS A 33 4.53 6.38 17.83
N HIS A 34 3.55 5.49 17.92
CA HIS A 34 3.77 4.04 17.99
C HIS A 34 3.58 3.35 16.64
N LEU A 35 3.29 4.09 15.56
CA LEU A 35 3.09 3.51 14.24
C LEU A 35 4.42 2.95 13.72
N ARG A 36 4.40 1.66 13.37
CA ARG A 36 5.55 0.90 12.87
C ARG A 36 5.33 0.44 11.44
N LYS A 37 4.09 0.19 11.03
CA LYS A 37 3.76 -0.25 9.67
C LYS A 37 2.71 0.64 9.05
N LEU A 38 3.00 1.17 7.88
CA LEU A 38 2.09 2.03 7.13
C LEU A 38 1.94 1.50 5.70
N ASN A 39 0.72 1.09 5.34
CA ASN A 39 0.38 0.69 3.98
C ASN A 39 -0.52 1.74 3.32
N ILE A 40 0.00 2.38 2.28
CA ILE A 40 -0.67 3.44 1.53
C ILE A 40 -0.82 3.10 0.04
N HIS A 41 -0.44 1.89 -0.38
CA HIS A 41 -0.52 1.45 -1.77
C HIS A 41 -1.93 1.62 -2.38
N GLY A 42 -2.01 1.87 -3.69
CA GLY A 42 -3.29 1.90 -4.41
C GLY A 42 -4.18 3.09 -4.03
N ASN A 43 -3.57 4.22 -3.68
CA ASN A 43 -4.23 5.51 -3.48
C ASN A 43 -3.86 6.50 -4.60
N GLN A 44 -4.34 7.74 -4.50
CA GLN A 44 -4.22 8.76 -5.55
C GLN A 44 -3.36 9.96 -5.12
N PHE A 45 -2.51 9.80 -4.10
CA PHE A 45 -1.57 10.85 -3.74
C PHE A 45 -0.48 10.98 -4.81
N THR A 46 -0.11 12.20 -5.13
CA THR A 46 0.96 12.50 -6.10
C THR A 46 2.35 12.38 -5.47
N ASP A 47 2.44 12.65 -4.18
CA ASP A 47 3.71 12.76 -3.45
C ASP A 47 3.62 12.13 -2.07
N ILE A 48 4.75 11.61 -1.59
CA ILE A 48 4.92 11.17 -0.21
C ILE A 48 5.53 12.33 0.57
N PRO A 49 4.82 12.92 1.55
CA PRO A 49 5.33 14.05 2.31
C PRO A 49 6.59 13.71 3.10
N GLU A 50 7.50 14.66 3.25
CA GLU A 50 8.77 14.51 3.97
C GLU A 50 8.58 14.02 5.41
N TYR A 51 7.48 14.43 6.08
CA TYR A 51 7.21 13.98 7.44
C TYR A 51 7.01 12.45 7.55
N ILE A 52 6.53 11.76 6.50
CA ILE A 52 6.43 10.30 6.48
C ILE A 52 7.83 9.68 6.43
N GLN A 53 8.75 10.30 5.70
CA GLN A 53 10.16 9.86 5.62
C GLN A 53 10.88 10.02 6.96
N ASN A 54 10.45 10.99 7.77
CA ASN A 54 10.98 11.26 9.11
C ASN A 54 10.30 10.43 10.21
N MET A 55 9.31 9.59 9.89
CA MET A 55 8.71 8.67 10.87
C MET A 55 9.60 7.44 11.09
N ASN A 56 9.60 6.93 12.33
CA ASN A 56 10.32 5.70 12.67
C ASN A 56 9.51 4.46 12.30
N LEU A 57 9.23 4.28 11.01
CA LEU A 57 8.52 3.13 10.47
C LEU A 57 9.48 1.95 10.25
N GLU A 58 9.01 0.74 10.56
CA GLU A 58 9.68 -0.50 10.20
C GLU A 58 9.37 -0.93 8.78
N SER A 59 8.18 -0.55 8.29
CA SER A 59 7.72 -0.89 6.95
C SER A 59 6.78 0.19 6.42
N LEU A 60 7.08 0.65 5.21
CA LEU A 60 6.25 1.58 4.44
C LEU A 60 5.99 0.94 3.07
N ILE A 61 4.72 0.62 2.79
CA ILE A 61 4.28 0.04 1.51
C ILE A 61 3.62 1.15 0.69
N THR A 62 4.12 1.40 -0.52
CA THR A 62 3.67 2.49 -1.40
C THR A 62 3.35 1.96 -2.80
N VAL A 63 3.00 2.85 -3.72
CA VAL A 63 2.74 2.51 -5.14
C VAL A 63 3.92 1.82 -5.85
N SER A 64 5.12 1.85 -5.26
CA SER A 64 6.33 1.28 -5.86
C SER A 64 6.56 -0.21 -5.60
N ASP A 65 5.68 -0.89 -4.85
CA ASP A 65 5.74 -2.36 -4.74
C ASP A 65 4.99 -3.00 -5.91
N GLU A 66 5.61 -2.99 -7.09
CA GLU A 66 5.31 -3.91 -8.19
C GLU A 66 5.69 -5.32 -7.76
N ALA A 67 4.78 -5.97 -7.03
CA ALA A 67 4.84 -7.39 -6.74
C ALA A 67 3.67 -8.12 -7.40
N GLU A 68 3.55 -8.01 -8.72
CA GLU A 68 2.76 -8.96 -9.53
C GLU A 68 3.50 -9.25 -10.84
N SER A 69 4.50 -10.13 -10.76
CA SER A 69 4.80 -11.05 -11.87
C SER A 69 4.19 -12.41 -11.54
N GLU A 70 2.86 -12.47 -11.46
CA GLU A 70 2.15 -13.73 -11.72
C GLU A 70 2.01 -13.83 -13.24
N SER A 71 3.05 -14.32 -13.92
CA SER A 71 2.89 -14.75 -15.30
C SER A 71 2.01 -15.99 -15.31
N GLU A 72 0.87 -15.83 -15.99
CA GLU A 72 -0.23 -16.77 -16.14
C GLU A 72 0.21 -18.15 -16.63
N ASN A 73 -0.53 -19.14 -16.17
CA ASN A 73 -0.39 -20.54 -16.52
C ASN A 73 -0.74 -20.73 -18.01
N GLU A 74 0.25 -21.01 -18.87
CA GLU A 74 0.02 -21.53 -20.21
C GLU A 74 -0.47 -22.99 -20.12
N ASN A 75 -1.77 -23.16 -19.86
CA ASN A 75 -2.50 -24.35 -20.29
C ASN A 75 -2.78 -24.21 -21.79
N ASP A 76 -1.75 -24.30 -22.63
CA ASP A 76 -2.00 -24.37 -24.06
C ASP A 76 -2.39 -25.80 -24.44
N SER A 77 -3.62 -25.87 -24.92
CA SER A 77 -4.36 -27.10 -25.11
C SER A 77 -3.82 -27.85 -26.30
N LYS A 78 -3.53 -29.13 -26.07
CA LYS A 78 -3.25 -30.18 -27.05
C LYS A 78 -4.17 -30.05 -28.29
N THR A 79 -3.63 -29.61 -29.43
CA THR A 79 -4.27 -29.76 -30.74
C THR A 79 -3.28 -30.35 -31.73
N GLY A 80 -3.68 -31.43 -32.40
CA GLY A 80 -2.95 -31.98 -33.54
C GLY A 80 -2.84 -33.50 -33.48
N ILE A 81 -3.93 -34.18 -33.79
CA ILE A 81 -3.89 -35.57 -34.28
C ILE A 81 -3.27 -35.48 -35.69
N GLU A 82 -2.08 -36.04 -35.88
CA GLU A 82 -1.58 -36.41 -37.20
C GLU A 82 -1.98 -37.87 -37.43
N ASP A 83 -3.12 -38.07 -38.09
CA ASP A 83 -3.49 -39.38 -38.64
C ASP A 83 -2.61 -39.64 -39.87
N ASN A 84 -1.93 -40.78 -39.85
CA ASN A 84 -1.10 -41.36 -40.92
C ASN A 84 -1.87 -42.44 -41.67
#